data_AF-A0A2R7KL14-F1
#
_entry.id   AF-A0A2R7KL14-F1
#
_cell.length_a   1.000
_cell.length_b   1.000
_cell.length_c   1.000
_cell.angle_alpha   90.00
_cell.angle_beta   90.00
_cell.angle_gamma   90.00
#
_symmetry.space_group_name_H-M   'P 1'
#
loop_
_entity.id
_entity.type
_entity.pdbx_description
1 polymer ?
#
loop_
_entity_poly.entity_id
_entity_poly.type
_entity_poly.pdbx_seq_one_letter_code
_entity_poly.pdbx_strand_id
1 'polypeptide(L)'
;MSSELQTKLDYLKAYRENRLKVAQDVLEKPALFKELVTICFSPSDKNNHKACWILEFVSYEELIWLQPHLDFFCSNLKILKDESAIRPIAKIVQLLVKSHYKKDENCISLSQTNLQDCIEASFDWLINDVKVATKA
;
A
#
# COMPACT_ATOMS: atom_id res chain seq x y z
N MET A 1 -16.85 9.28 14.55
CA MET A 1 -15.88 10.39 14.55
C MET A 1 -14.87 10.11 13.45
N SER A 2 -14.68 11.02 12.50
CA SER A 2 -13.65 10.87 11.47
C SER A 2 -12.28 11.01 12.14
N SER A 3 -11.38 10.07 11.89
CA SER A 3 -10.02 10.11 12.40
C SER A 3 -9.23 11.30 11.85
N GLU A 4 -8.11 11.65 12.51
CA GLU A 4 -7.18 12.69 12.03
C GLU A 4 -6.74 12.39 10.60
N LEU A 5 -6.42 11.12 10.30
CA LEU A 5 -5.96 10.69 9.00
C LEU A 5 -7.06 10.82 7.93
N GLN A 6 -8.31 10.45 8.23
CA GLN A 6 -9.43 10.60 7.28
C GLN A 6 -9.63 12.05 6.85
N THR A 7 -9.54 12.98 7.80
CA THR A 7 -9.68 14.41 7.49
C THR A 7 -8.55 14.87 6.56
N LYS A 8 -7.31 14.42 6.81
CA LYS A 8 -6.18 14.71 5.91
C LYS A 8 -6.39 14.13 4.51
N LEU A 9 -6.91 12.91 4.40
CA LEU A 9 -7.20 12.26 3.12
C LEU A 9 -8.34 12.95 2.36
N ASP A 10 -9.37 13.44 3.06
CA ASP A 10 -10.49 14.16 2.44
C ASP A 10 -10.02 15.41 1.68
N TYR A 11 -9.13 16.21 2.29
CA TYR A 11 -8.58 17.43 1.69
C TYR A 11 -7.35 17.20 0.80
N LEU A 12 -6.86 15.96 0.71
CA LEU A 12 -5.69 15.64 -0.09
C LEU A 12 -5.98 15.80 -1.58
N LYS A 13 -5.17 16.64 -2.24
CA LYS A 13 -5.13 16.79 -3.69
C LYS A 13 -4.09 15.84 -4.30
N ALA A 14 -4.31 15.42 -5.54
CA ALA A 14 -3.46 14.43 -6.24
C ALA A 14 -1.99 14.87 -6.48
N TYR A 15 -1.66 16.16 -6.30
CA TYR A 15 -0.30 16.66 -6.46
C TYR A 15 0.69 15.92 -5.55
N ARG A 16 1.87 15.59 -6.10
CA ARG A 16 2.92 14.84 -5.40
C ARG A 16 3.31 15.48 -4.07
N GLU A 17 3.45 16.81 -4.03
CA GLU A 17 3.81 17.54 -2.81
C GLU A 17 2.82 17.33 -1.67
N ASN A 18 1.52 17.30 -1.98
CA ASN A 18 0.48 17.09 -0.95
C ASN A 18 0.49 15.66 -0.43
N ARG A 19 0.76 14.69 -1.32
CA ARG A 19 0.95 13.29 -0.93
C ARG A 19 2.17 13.12 -0.03
N LEU A 20 3.29 13.75 -0.38
CA LEU A 20 4.50 13.74 0.44
C LEU A 20 4.28 14.35 1.82
N LYS A 21 3.56 15.48 1.93
CA LYS A 21 3.23 16.10 3.23
C LYS A 21 2.46 15.14 4.14
N VAL A 22 1.44 14.48 3.62
CA VAL A 22 0.66 13.53 4.43
C VAL A 22 1.46 12.27 4.75
N ALA A 23 2.33 11.80 3.85
CA ALA A 23 3.25 10.71 4.14
C ALA A 23 4.24 11.07 5.26
N GLN A 24 4.79 12.28 5.23
CA GLN A 24 5.67 12.80 6.27
C GLN A 24 4.96 12.85 7.63
N ASP A 25 3.70 13.30 7.67
CA ASP A 25 2.91 13.28 8.90
C ASP A 25 2.74 11.87 9.48
N VAL A 26 2.61 10.85 8.62
CA VAL A 26 2.51 9.44 9.05
C VAL A 26 3.86 8.92 9.54
N LEU A 27 4.96 9.31 8.89
CA LEU A 27 6.32 8.98 9.34
C LEU A 27 6.63 9.62 10.70
N GLU A 28 6.15 10.83 10.95
CA GLU A 28 6.28 11.51 12.26
C GLU A 28 5.34 10.93 13.33
N LYS A 29 4.23 10.30 12.93
CA LYS A 29 3.24 9.68 13.82
C LYS A 29 2.97 8.22 13.44
N PRO A 30 3.86 7.28 13.85
CA PRO A 30 3.70 5.85 13.53
C PRO A 30 2.36 5.23 13.94
N ALA A 31 1.69 5.81 14.95
CA ALA A 31 0.34 5.40 15.39
C ALA A 31 -0.72 5.47 14.26
N LEU A 32 -0.51 6.34 13.26
CA LEU A 32 -1.40 6.46 12.10
C LEU A 32 -1.18 5.35 11.06
N PHE A 33 -0.06 4.63 11.12
CA PHE A 33 0.30 3.66 10.09
C PHE A 33 -0.67 2.49 9.99
N LYS A 34 -1.07 1.91 11.12
CA LYS A 34 -2.06 0.83 11.16
C LYS A 34 -3.40 1.26 10.57
N GLU A 35 -3.81 2.49 10.86
CA GLU A 35 -5.03 3.07 10.32
C GLU A 35 -4.91 3.26 8.81
N LEU A 36 -3.77 3.77 8.33
CA LEU A 36 -3.48 3.96 6.91
C LEU A 36 -3.60 2.64 6.13
N VAL A 37 -2.96 1.57 6.63
CA VAL A 37 -3.05 0.23 6.02
C VAL A 37 -4.50 -0.26 5.99
N THR A 38 -5.27 -0.03 7.05
CA THR A 38 -6.68 -0.44 7.11
C THR A 38 -7.53 0.29 6.08
N ILE A 39 -7.33 1.61 5.90
CA ILE A 39 -8.06 2.40 4.90
C ILE A 39 -7.71 1.95 3.47
N CYS A 40 -6.44 1.58 3.22
CA CYS A 40 -5.99 1.06 1.91
C CYS A 40 -6.73 -0.20 1.46
N PHE A 41 -7.35 -0.96 2.36
CA PHE A 41 -8.11 -2.17 2.03
C PHE A 41 -9.58 -2.10 2.46
N SER A 42 -10.10 -0.89 2.68
CA SER A 42 -11.53 -0.66 2.94
C SER A 42 -12.26 -0.26 1.66
N PRO A 43 -12.99 -1.18 0.99
CA PRO A 43 -13.63 -0.90 -0.30
C PRO A 43 -14.81 0.07 -0.19
N SER A 44 -15.39 0.22 1.01
CA SER A 44 -16.42 1.21 1.29
C SER A 44 -15.88 2.63 1.44
N ASP A 45 -14.57 2.79 1.55
CA ASP A 45 -13.94 4.08 1.81
C ASP A 45 -13.63 4.82 0.50
N LYS A 46 -14.26 5.98 0.32
CA LYS A 46 -14.00 6.86 -0.84
C LYS A 46 -12.54 7.31 -0.94
N ASN A 47 -11.79 7.31 0.16
CA ASN A 47 -10.40 7.74 0.24
C ASN A 47 -9.40 6.59 0.11
N ASN A 48 -9.87 5.36 -0.13
CA ASN A 48 -9.04 4.16 -0.28
C ASN A 48 -7.84 4.39 -1.23
N HIS A 49 -8.09 4.86 -2.45
CA HIS A 49 -7.05 5.11 -3.45
C HIS A 49 -6.04 6.19 -3.00
N LYS A 50 -6.49 7.19 -2.23
CA LYS A 50 -5.60 8.21 -1.66
C LYS A 50 -4.71 7.64 -0.59
N ALA A 51 -5.25 6.79 0.29
CA ALA A 51 -4.49 6.09 1.30
C ALA A 51 -3.40 5.22 0.66
N CYS A 52 -3.72 4.50 -0.43
CA CYS A 52 -2.74 3.70 -1.17
C CYS A 52 -1.57 4.56 -1.69
N TRP A 53 -1.83 5.78 -2.18
CA TRP A 53 -0.74 6.68 -2.59
C TRP A 53 0.17 7.06 -1.42
N ILE A 54 -0.40 7.33 -0.25
CA ILE A 54 0.38 7.68 0.95
C ILE A 54 1.19 6.48 1.41
N LEU A 55 0.59 5.30 1.42
CA LEU A 55 1.25 4.08 1.82
C LEU A 55 2.46 3.77 0.92
N GLU A 56 2.37 4.06 -0.38
CA GLU A 56 3.51 3.93 -1.31
C GLU A 56 4.69 4.80 -0.86
N PHE A 57 4.45 6.08 -0.57
CA PHE A 57 5.48 7.00 -0.10
C PHE A 57 6.09 6.55 1.23
N VAL A 58 5.25 6.17 2.20
CA VAL A 58 5.73 5.69 3.50
C VAL A 58 6.57 4.42 3.33
N SER A 59 6.19 3.52 2.41
CA SER A 59 6.90 2.26 2.17
C SER A 59 8.26 2.44 1.48
N TYR A 60 8.51 3.57 0.81
CA TYR A 60 9.85 3.88 0.31
C TYR A 60 10.83 4.26 1.42
N GLU A 61 10.34 4.89 2.48
CA GLU A 61 11.17 5.33 3.61
C GLU A 61 11.27 4.24 4.69
N GLU A 62 10.14 3.64 5.07
CA GLU A 62 10.01 2.74 6.23
C GLU A 62 9.28 1.44 5.86
N LEU A 63 9.82 0.70 4.88
CA LEU A 63 9.22 -0.56 4.41
C LEU A 63 8.97 -1.57 5.56
N ILE A 64 9.89 -1.62 6.54
CA ILE A 64 9.85 -2.57 7.66
C ILE A 64 8.59 -2.42 8.52
N TRP A 65 7.92 -1.26 8.50
CA TRP A 65 6.67 -1.05 9.22
C TRP A 65 5.54 -1.93 8.70
N LEU A 66 5.61 -2.40 7.45
CA LEU A 66 4.65 -3.37 6.91
C LEU A 66 4.81 -4.77 7.50
N GLN A 67 5.96 -5.13 8.09
CA GLN A 67 6.24 -6.48 8.60
C GLN A 67 5.13 -7.05 9.51
N PRO A 68 4.64 -6.32 10.55
CA PRO A 68 3.54 -6.81 11.40
C PRO A 68 2.17 -6.81 10.71
N HIS A 69 2.06 -6.27 9.49
CA HIS A 69 0.82 -6.11 8.75
C HIS A 69 0.76 -6.95 7.46
N LEU A 70 1.81 -7.72 7.12
CA LEU A 70 1.90 -8.44 5.84
C LEU A 70 0.76 -9.42 5.61
N ASP A 71 0.32 -10.15 6.64
CA ASP A 71 -0.78 -11.11 6.53
C ASP A 71 -2.08 -10.43 6.15
N PHE A 72 -2.39 -9.30 6.79
CA PHE A 72 -3.55 -8.49 6.44
C PHE A 72 -3.38 -7.86 5.06
N PHE A 73 -2.21 -7.28 4.77
CA PHE A 73 -1.94 -6.61 3.50
C PHE A 73 -2.10 -7.57 2.31
N CYS A 74 -1.43 -8.72 2.34
CA CYS A 74 -1.42 -9.70 1.25
C CYS A 74 -2.79 -10.32 1.01
N SER A 75 -3.47 -10.76 2.07
CA SER A 75 -4.79 -11.42 1.94
C SER A 75 -5.89 -10.51 1.39
N ASN A 76 -5.71 -9.19 1.47
CA ASN A 76 -6.67 -8.19 1.00
C ASN A 76 -6.32 -7.57 -0.36
N LEU A 77 -5.22 -7.96 -1.02
CA LEU A 77 -4.83 -7.41 -2.33
C LEU A 77 -5.94 -7.52 -3.39
N LYS A 78 -6.68 -8.64 -3.39
CA LYS A 78 -7.81 -8.92 -4.32
C LYS A 78 -9.00 -7.98 -4.17
N ILE A 79 -9.08 -7.21 -3.08
CA ILE A 79 -10.17 -6.23 -2.87
C ILE A 79 -9.97 -5.01 -3.78
N LEU A 80 -8.72 -4.71 -4.14
CA LEU A 80 -8.37 -3.55 -4.94
C LEU A 80 -8.79 -3.75 -6.39
N LYS A 81 -9.69 -2.87 -6.87
CA LYS A 81 -10.18 -2.86 -8.25
C LYS A 81 -9.83 -1.57 -9.00
N ASP A 82 -9.64 -0.47 -8.26
CA ASP A 82 -9.35 0.83 -8.84
C ASP A 82 -7.88 0.93 -9.29
N GLU A 83 -7.63 1.30 -10.55
CA GLU A 83 -6.26 1.47 -11.09
C GLU A 83 -5.41 2.42 -10.24
N SER A 84 -6.06 3.47 -9.71
CA SER A 84 -5.43 4.47 -8.84
C SER A 84 -4.92 3.90 -7.52
N ALA A 85 -5.52 2.80 -7.04
CA ALA A 85 -5.11 2.08 -5.84
C ALA A 85 -4.18 0.90 -6.18
N ILE A 86 -4.42 0.20 -7.29
CA ILE A 86 -3.61 -0.95 -7.71
C ILE A 86 -2.17 -0.53 -7.99
N ARG A 87 -1.94 0.56 -8.75
CA ARG A 87 -0.58 1.00 -9.11
C ARG A 87 0.35 1.21 -7.90
N PRO A 88 0.00 2.04 -6.88
CA PRO A 88 0.85 2.22 -5.71
C PRO A 88 1.06 0.90 -4.95
N ILE A 89 0.02 0.07 -4.83
CA ILE A 89 0.10 -1.19 -4.08
C ILE A 89 0.97 -2.23 -4.81
N ALA A 90 0.89 -2.32 -6.13
CA ALA A 90 1.77 -3.15 -6.95
C ALA A 90 3.24 -2.77 -6.76
N LYS A 91 3.52 -1.47 -6.60
CA LYS A 91 4.87 -0.98 -6.28
C LYS A 91 5.35 -1.41 -4.91
N ILE A 92 4.47 -1.39 -3.91
CA ILE A 92 4.76 -1.92 -2.58
C ILE A 92 5.01 -3.42 -2.64
N VAL A 93 4.17 -4.20 -3.32
CA VAL A 93 4.37 -5.65 -3.51
C VAL A 93 5.75 -5.91 -4.13
N GLN A 94 6.14 -5.14 -5.16
CA GLN A 94 7.46 -5.24 -5.76
C GLN A 94 8.59 -4.98 -4.73
N LEU A 95 8.47 -3.94 -3.89
CA LEU A 95 9.44 -3.64 -2.83
C LEU A 95 9.53 -4.76 -1.79
N LEU A 96 8.39 -5.28 -1.34
CA LEU A 96 8.30 -6.37 -0.37
C LEU A 96 9.00 -7.62 -0.89
N VAL A 97 8.68 -8.04 -2.12
CA VAL A 97 9.28 -9.22 -2.74
C VAL A 97 10.79 -9.03 -2.96
N LYS A 98 11.20 -7.85 -3.43
CA LYS A 98 12.63 -7.53 -3.61
C LYS A 98 13.39 -7.58 -2.27
N SER A 99 12.80 -7.01 -1.21
CA SER A 99 13.38 -7.05 0.13
C SER A 99 13.47 -8.48 0.67
N HIS A 100 12.42 -9.29 0.49
CA HIS A 100 12.39 -10.69 0.90
C HIS A 100 13.53 -11.54 0.32
N TYR A 101 13.85 -11.36 -0.96
CA TYR A 101 14.92 -12.13 -1.60
C TYR A 101 16.33 -11.55 -1.41
N LYS A 102 16.47 -10.29 -0.98
CA LYS A 102 17.78 -9.63 -0.84
C LYS A 102 18.58 -10.11 0.38
N LYS A 103 17.92 -10.63 1.43
CA LYS A 103 18.54 -11.20 2.65
C LYS A 103 19.59 -10.30 3.37
N ASP A 104 19.40 -8.99 3.33
CA ASP A 104 20.14 -8.00 4.12
C ASP A 104 19.56 -7.82 5.55
N GLU A 105 20.28 -7.09 6.42
CA GLU A 105 19.76 -6.62 7.70
C GLU A 105 18.54 -5.70 7.47
N ASN A 106 17.45 -5.88 8.25
CA ASN A 106 16.13 -5.24 8.06
C ASN A 106 15.34 -5.69 6.82
N CYS A 107 15.54 -6.91 6.34
CA CYS A 107 14.70 -7.46 5.28
C CYS A 107 13.29 -7.84 5.74
N ILE A 108 12.35 -7.64 4.83
CA ILE A 108 10.99 -8.15 4.94
C ILE A 108 10.99 -9.67 4.85
N SER A 109 10.26 -10.33 5.72
CA SER A 109 10.02 -11.77 5.62
C SER A 109 8.56 -12.04 5.26
N LEU A 110 8.34 -12.49 4.03
CA LEU A 110 7.04 -12.97 3.55
C LEU A 110 6.93 -14.48 3.83
N SER A 111 5.79 -14.93 4.34
CA SER A 111 5.48 -16.36 4.40
C SER A 111 5.16 -16.90 2.99
N GLN A 112 5.12 -18.23 2.86
CA GLN A 112 4.67 -18.85 1.61
C GLN A 112 3.25 -18.41 1.21
N THR A 113 2.36 -18.24 2.19
CA THR A 113 1.00 -17.74 1.95
C THR A 113 1.02 -16.31 1.43
N ASN A 114 1.81 -15.41 2.06
CA ASN A 114 1.91 -14.03 1.58
C ASN A 114 2.47 -13.95 0.15
N LEU A 115 3.45 -14.80 -0.18
CA LEU A 115 4.01 -14.88 -1.53
C LEU A 115 2.95 -15.35 -2.53
N GLN A 116 2.17 -16.38 -2.19
CA GLN A 116 1.10 -16.88 -3.03
C GLN A 116 0.04 -15.80 -3.30
N ASP A 117 -0.42 -15.10 -2.24
CA ASP A 117 -1.37 -14.00 -2.36
C ASP A 117 -0.84 -12.88 -3.28
N CYS A 118 0.43 -12.50 -3.12
CA CYS A 118 1.09 -11.51 -3.97
C CYS A 118 1.18 -11.97 -5.44
N ILE A 119 1.48 -13.24 -5.68
CA ILE A 119 1.56 -13.83 -7.02
C ILE A 119 0.18 -13.83 -7.68
N GLU A 120 -0.84 -14.35 -7.00
CA GLU A 120 -2.23 -14.40 -7.49
C GLU A 120 -2.72 -13.00 -7.83
N ALA A 121 -2.58 -12.04 -6.91
CA ALA A 121 -2.99 -10.65 -7.16
C ALA A 121 -2.24 -10.02 -8.35
N SER A 122 -0.93 -10.27 -8.47
CA SER A 122 -0.13 -9.74 -9.59
C SER A 122 -0.59 -10.31 -10.93
N PHE A 123 -0.89 -11.62 -11.00
CA PHE A 123 -1.42 -12.23 -12.21
C PHE A 123 -2.82 -11.72 -12.54
N ASP A 124 -3.70 -11.57 -11.54
CA ASP A 124 -5.02 -11.00 -11.73
C ASP A 124 -4.94 -9.57 -12.30
N TRP A 125 -4.02 -8.74 -11.81
CA TRP A 125 -3.82 -7.38 -12.35
C TRP A 125 -3.23 -7.37 -13.77
N LEU A 126 -2.46 -8.39 -14.15
CA LEU A 126 -1.88 -8.52 -15.49
C LEU A 126 -2.91 -9.01 -16.53
N ILE A 127 -3.72 -10.00 -16.13
CA ILE A 127 -4.67 -10.69 -17.00
C ILE A 127 -5.95 -9.89 -17.20
N ASN A 128 -6.44 -9.20 -16.16
CA ASN A 128 -7.60 -8.34 -16.30
C ASN A 128 -7.25 -7.10 -17.15
N ASP A 129 -8.27 -6.51 -17.79
CA ASP A 129 -8.14 -5.42 -18.76
C ASP A 129 -7.91 -4.05 -18.07
N VAL A 130 -6.92 -4.03 -17.19
CA VAL A 130 -6.36 -2.83 -16.58
C VAL A 130 -5.43 -2.19 -17.61
N LYS A 131 -5.43 -0.85 -17.77
CA LYS A 131 -4.59 -0.16 -18.77
C LYS A 131 -3.12 -0.57 -18.66
N VAL A 132 -2.39 -0.59 -19.77
CA VAL A 132 -0.97 -1.03 -19.83
C VAL A 132 -0.08 -0.36 -18.77
N ALA A 133 -0.40 0.87 -18.34
CA ALA A 133 0.33 1.62 -17.32
C ALA A 133 0.28 1.01 -15.90
N THR A 134 -0.68 0.13 -15.60
CA THR A 134 -0.79 -0.61 -14.33
C THR A 134 -0.02 -1.94 -14.34
N LYS A 135 0.57 -2.31 -15.49
CA LYS A 135 1.29 -3.58 -15.70
C LYS A 135 2.82 -3.46 -15.54
N ALA A 136 3.34 -2.33 -15.05
CA ALA A 136 4.78 -1.98 -15.03
C ALA A 136 5.30 -1.51 -13.65
#